data_AF-A0A1E5QJG8-F1
#
_entry.id   AF-A0A1E5QJG8-F1
#
_cell.length_a   1.000
_cell.length_b   1.000
_cell.length_c   1.000
_cell.angle_alpha   90.00
_cell.angle_beta   90.00
_cell.angle_gamma   90.00
#
_symmetry.space_group_name_H-M   'P 1'
#
loop_
_entity.id
_entity.type
_entity.pdbx_description
1 polymer ?
#
loop_
_entity_poly.entity_id
_entity_poly.type
_entity_poly.pdbx_seq_one_letter_code
_entity_poly.pdbx_strand_id
1 'polypeptide(L)' 'MPNELKRQNCTHECAQGHCPFVNDPQNPRRYVCLKCGLERSLDKYETENPPVLALILTAIILFMLVL' A
#
# COMPACT_ATOMS: atom_id res chain seq x y z
N MET A 1 0.11 -29.87 -2.75
CA MET A 1 -0.20 -28.47 -3.14
C MET A 1 0.99 -27.56 -2.78
N PRO A 2 2.02 -27.44 -3.64
CA PRO A 2 3.26 -26.72 -3.32
C PRO A 2 3.22 -25.19 -3.53
N ASN A 3 2.10 -24.63 -4.01
CA ASN A 3 2.05 -23.24 -4.50
C ASN A 3 1.82 -22.17 -3.42
N GLU A 4 1.33 -22.51 -2.23
CA GLU A 4 1.00 -21.51 -1.20
C GLU A 4 2.23 -21.03 -0.43
N LEU A 5 3.15 -21.95 -0.08
CA LEU A 5 4.40 -21.61 0.62
C LEU A 5 5.30 -20.69 -0.23
N LYS A 6 5.37 -20.93 -1.55
CA LYS A 6 6.09 -20.09 -2.50
C LYS A 6 5.52 -18.67 -2.56
N ARG A 7 4.20 -18.54 -2.43
CA ARG A 7 3.49 -17.25 -2.46
C ARG A 7 3.74 -16.48 -1.17
N GLN A 8 3.70 -17.13 0.00
CA GLN A 8 4.02 -16.51 1.29
C GLN A 8 5.45 -15.99 1.36
N ASN A 9 6.42 -16.82 0.96
CA ASN A 9 7.83 -16.42 0.98
C ASN A 9 8.07 -15.25 0.02
N CYS A 10 7.41 -15.26 -1.14
CA CYS A 10 7.51 -14.13 -2.07
C CYS A 10 6.86 -12.86 -1.53
N THR A 11 5.72 -12.93 -0.84
CA THR A 11 5.13 -11.75 -0.18
C THR A 11 6.11 -11.12 0.81
N HIS A 12 6.80 -11.94 1.58
CA HIS A 12 7.80 -11.48 2.54
C HIS A 12 9.03 -10.84 1.86
N GLU A 13 9.62 -11.51 0.86
CA GLU A 13 10.73 -10.95 0.08
C GLU A 13 10.34 -9.64 -0.65
N CYS A 14 9.14 -9.60 -1.22
CA CYS A 14 8.64 -8.43 -1.92
C CYS A 14 8.33 -7.28 -0.96
N ALA A 15 7.84 -7.55 0.25
CA ALA A 15 7.63 -6.54 1.28
C ALA A 15 8.95 -5.87 1.70
N GLN A 16 10.06 -6.61 1.65
CA GLN A 16 11.41 -6.10 1.90
C GLN A 16 12.04 -5.37 0.72
N GLY A 17 11.33 -5.21 -0.40
CA GLY A 17 11.85 -4.50 -1.58
C GLY A 17 12.78 -5.33 -2.48
N HIS A 18 12.97 -6.62 -2.20
CA HIS A 18 13.87 -7.50 -2.97
C HIS A 18 13.22 -8.11 -4.22
N CYS A 19 12.05 -7.63 -4.63
CA CYS A 19 11.32 -8.18 -5.77
C CYS A 19 11.48 -7.33 -7.03
N PRO A 20 11.91 -7.93 -8.16
CA PRO A 20 11.93 -7.25 -9.45
C PRO A 20 10.51 -7.14 -10.01
N PHE A 21 9.83 -6.04 -9.69
CA PHE A 21 8.52 -5.70 -10.24
C PHE A 21 8.67 -5.07 -11.61
N VAL A 22 7.85 -5.51 -12.56
CA VAL A 22 7.71 -4.88 -13.88
C VAL A 22 6.28 -4.41 -14.08
N ASN A 23 6.12 -3.36 -14.87
CA ASN A 23 4.82 -2.84 -15.25
C ASN A 23 4.17 -3.74 -16.32
N ASP A 24 2.88 -4.04 -16.19
CA ASP A 24 2.10 -4.74 -17.20
C ASP A 24 1.79 -3.81 -18.39
N PRO A 25 2.28 -4.10 -19.61
CA PRO A 25 2.07 -3.23 -20.77
C PRO A 25 0.60 -3.12 -21.19
N GLN A 26 -0.26 -4.06 -20.78
CA GLN A 26 -1.71 -3.96 -21.01
C GLN A 26 -2.44 -3.18 -19.91
N ASN A 27 -1.83 -3.01 -18.73
CA ASN A 27 -2.40 -2.26 -17.62
C ASN A 27 -1.32 -1.51 -16.83
N PRO A 28 -1.11 -0.21 -17.10
CA PRO A 28 -0.04 0.57 -16.48
C PRO A 28 -0.16 0.73 -14.96
N ARG A 29 -1.33 0.39 -14.37
CA ARG A 29 -1.56 0.41 -12.92
C ARG A 29 -1.18 -0.89 -12.23
N ARG A 30 -0.89 -1.95 -13.00
CA ARG A 30 -0.57 -3.29 -12.51
C ARG A 30 0.92 -3.56 -12.65
N TYR A 31 1.52 -4.00 -11.55
CA TYR A 31 2.92 -4.39 -11.47
C TYR A 31 3.00 -5.86 -11.07
N VAL A 32 3.86 -6.63 -11.73
CA VAL A 32 4.01 -8.07 -11.49
C VAL A 32 5.46 -8.37 -11.12
N CYS A 33 5.66 -9.13 -10.05
CA CYS A 33 6.98 -9.63 -9.67
C CYS A 33 7.40 -10.75 -10.61
N LEU A 34 8.53 -10.59 -11.31
CA LEU A 34 9.04 -11.59 -12.25
C LEU A 34 9.43 -12.92 -11.58
N LYS A 35 9.77 -12.90 -10.29
CA LYS A 35 10.23 -14.09 -9.54
C LYS A 35 9.09 -15.06 -9.21
N CYS A 36 7.90 -14.54 -8.95
CA CYS A 36 6.81 -15.33 -8.37
C CYS A 36 5.40 -14.98 -8.88
N GLY A 37 5.26 -13.99 -9.77
CA GLY A 37 3.97 -13.55 -10.29
C GLY A 37 3.12 -12.77 -9.29
N LEU A 38 3.69 -12.29 -8.18
CA LEU A 38 2.95 -11.47 -7.22
C LEU A 38 2.54 -10.15 -7.86
N GLU A 39 1.26 -9.83 -7.79
CA GLU A 39 0.70 -8.62 -8.37
C GLU A 39 0.59 -7.51 -7.33
N ARG A 40 0.93 -6.29 -7.73
CA ARG A 40 0.70 -5.05 -6.98
C ARG A 40 -0.06 -4.08 -7.86
N SER A 41 -1.14 -3.50 -7.32
CA SER A 41 -1.83 -2.39 -7.98
C SER A 41 -1.46 -1.09 -7.28
N LEU A 42 -1.25 -0.04 -8.09
CA LEU A 42 -1.09 1.34 -7.61
C LEU A 42 -2.40 1.91 -7.02
N ASP A 43 -3.55 1.30 -7.31
CA ASP A 43 -4.85 1.76 -6.79
C ASP A 43 -5.00 1.52 -5.27
N LYS A 44 -4.13 0.70 -4.66
CA LYS A 44 -4.19 0.36 -3.23
C LYS A 44 -3.55 1.41 -2.31
N TYR A 45 -3.40 2.65 -2.76
CA TYR A 45 -3.06 3.76 -1.88
C TYR A 45 -4.34 4.38 -1.27
N GLU A 46 -5.29 3.55 -0.85
CA GLU A 46 -6.36 3.98 0.05
C GLU A 46 -5.77 4.00 1.45
N THR A 47 -5.00 5.06 1.72
CA THR A 47 -4.51 5.33 3.06
C THR A 47 -5.70 5.81 3.89
N GLU A 48 -6.29 4.86 4.59
CA GLU A 48 -7.26 5.03 5.68
C GLU A 48 -6.62 5.67 6.93
N ASN A 49 -5.78 6.69 6.73
CA ASN A 49 -5.34 7.54 7.82
C ASN A 49 -6.52 8.41 8.24
N PRO A 50 -6.86 8.47 9.54
CA PRO A 50 -7.81 9.45 10.03
C PRO A 50 -7.31 10.84 9.60
N PRO A 51 -8.20 11.76 9.19
CA PRO A 51 -7.81 13.08 8.74
C PRO A 51 -7.22 13.85 9.92
N VAL A 52 -5.91 13.68 10.17
CA VAL A 52 -5.18 14.32 11.26
C VAL A 52 -5.35 15.83 11.20
N LEU A 53 -5.43 16.37 9.99
CA LEU A 53 -5.75 17.77 9.73
C LEU A 53 -7.11 18.18 10.31
N ALA A 54 -8.15 17.34 10.17
CA ALA A 54 -9.47 17.63 10.72
C ALA A 54 -9.48 17.62 12.25
N LEU A 55 -8.70 16.73 12.89
CA LEU A 55 -8.54 16.70 14.35
C LEU A 55 -7.79 17.92 14.88
N ILE A 56 -6.78 18.40 14.16
CA ILE A 56 -6.05 19.61 14.51
C ILE A 56 -6.97 20.84 14.41
N LEU A 57 -7.74 20.94 13.31
CA LEU A 57 -8.67 22.05 13.10
C LEU A 57 -9.76 22.10 14.18
N THR A 58 -10.34 20.97 14.56
CA THR A 58 -11.34 20.93 15.64
C THR A 58 -10.75 21.33 16.99
N ALA A 59 -9.53 20.89 17.31
CA ALA A 59 -8.85 21.29 18.54
C ALA A 59 -8.59 22.82 18.60
N ILE A 60 -8.16 23.42 17.49
CA ILE A 60 -7.93 24.87 17.40
C ILE A 60 -9.24 25.65 17.61
N ILE A 61 -10.33 25.23 16.95
CA ILE A 61 -11.63 25.89 17.10
C ILE A 61 -12.13 25.83 18.54
N LEU A 62 -12.02 24.67 19.18
CA LEU A 62 -12.39 24.51 20.59
C LEU A 62 -11.55 25.40 21.50
N PHE A 63 -10.24 25.49 21.27
CA PHE A 63 -9.35 26.36 22.05
C PHE A 63 -9.74 27.84 21.91
N MET A 64 -10.03 28.30 20.70
CA MET A 64 -10.45 29.69 20.43
C MET A 64 -11.83 30.05 21.00
N LEU A 65 -12.72 29.06 21.21
CA LEU A 65 -14.04 29.28 21.79
C LEU A 65 -14.03 29.32 23.33
N VAL A 66 -13.02 28.70 23.94
CA VAL A 66 -12.85 28.62 25.40
C VAL A 66 -12.00 29.77 25.94
N LEU A 67 -11.15 30.37 25.11
CA LEU A 67 -10.39 31.60 25.37
C LEU A 67 -11.24 32.86 25.18
#